data_AF-A0A944W4G2-F1
#
_entry.id   AF-A0A944W4G2-F1
#
_cell.length_a   1.000
_cell.length_b   1.000
_cell.length_c   1.000
_cell.angle_alpha   90.00
_cell.angle_beta   90.00
_cell.angle_gamma   90.00
#
_symmetry.space_group_name_H-M   'P 1'
#
loop_
_entity.id
_entity.type
_entity.pdbx_description
1 polymer ?
#
loop_
_entity_poly.entity_id
_entity_poly.type
_entity_poly.pdbx_seq_one_letter_code
_entity_poly.pdbx_strand_id
1 'polypeptide(L)'
;MGFIFFSFAITSLLNASSGKVEPTLFENLIGILVSSALIFSLIKGYLTVNKIWKRRKNEEVANSISIVAAMLGFAVGFPFLLNSIMITNDYFSAAKSVIALMLAFVFTMIGTGYYVDSNRGVGFITLLGRALNLERKESGDLISDMLRPKGARKIIDILTKLAAIDDDIAQEEIDLINQFTAKWNIDIPKLTAGKPDEVTNLVALKALVQSYLDEGPDTEVAEALVDLINMMAEADDEVTKEEAMAVAEFTGMIAHYVSSEKGGDMEMYEVNIVPQDDDQIGAVKELLPELDVVQDRGGRVFKVGRYFSEEYSEAVCAKYISIGLYSNSTKIKVDFSKES
;
A
#
# COMPACT_ATOMS: atom_id res chain seq x y z
N MET A 1 -32.81 28.65 30.24
CA MET A 1 -31.72 28.18 31.12
C MET A 1 -30.51 27.62 30.35
N GLY A 2 -30.67 26.95 29.19
CA GLY A 2 -29.53 26.39 28.43
C GLY A 2 -28.63 27.39 27.68
N PHE A 3 -29.15 28.56 27.29
CA PHE A 3 -28.37 29.56 26.54
C PHE A 3 -27.40 30.39 27.40
N ILE A 4 -27.68 30.54 28.69
CA ILE A 4 -26.85 31.34 29.62
C ILE A 4 -25.61 30.54 30.05
N PHE A 5 -25.73 29.22 30.18
CA PHE A 5 -24.58 28.32 30.40
C PHE A 5 -23.65 28.23 29.18
N PHE A 6 -24.19 28.38 27.97
CA PHE A 6 -23.41 28.36 26.72
C PHE A 6 -22.46 29.57 26.60
N SER A 7 -22.86 30.74 27.13
CA SER A 7 -22.03 31.96 27.10
C SER A 7 -20.92 31.98 28.16
N PHE A 8 -21.15 31.32 29.31
CA PHE A 8 -20.17 31.27 30.41
C PHE A 8 -19.03 30.27 30.18
N ALA A 9 -19.28 29.16 29.49
CA ALA A 9 -18.22 28.21 29.14
C ALA A 9 -17.23 28.78 28.11
N ILE A 10 -17.72 29.54 27.12
CA ILE A 10 -16.92 30.15 26.05
C ILE A 10 -16.00 31.27 26.58
N THR A 11 -16.46 32.05 27.56
CA THR A 11 -15.66 33.14 28.16
C THR A 11 -14.55 32.62 29.08
N SER A 12 -14.74 31.46 29.72
CA SER A 12 -13.71 30.86 30.58
C SER A 12 -12.54 30.23 29.82
N LEU A 13 -12.78 29.71 28.60
CA LEU A 13 -11.75 29.10 27.75
C LEU A 13 -10.93 30.12 26.97
N LEU A 14 -11.49 31.30 26.67
CA LEU A 14 -10.78 32.38 25.97
C LEU A 14 -9.84 33.18 26.89
N ASN A 15 -10.06 33.18 28.21
CA ASN A 15 -9.28 33.99 29.17
C ASN A 15 -8.05 33.28 29.77
N ALA A 16 -7.73 32.05 29.36
CA ALA A 16 -6.59 31.29 29.89
C ALA A 16 -5.26 31.51 29.14
N SER A 17 -5.21 32.42 28.16
CA SER A 17 -4.00 32.77 27.42
C SER A 17 -3.61 34.23 27.71
N SER A 18 -2.80 34.44 28.73
CA SER A 18 -2.19 35.75 29.01
C SER A 18 -1.03 36.00 28.05
N GLY A 19 -1.13 37.03 27.18
CA GLY A 19 0.00 37.49 26.37
C GLY A 19 -0.31 38.26 25.08
N LYS A 20 -0.84 39.49 25.19
CA LYS A 20 -0.71 40.63 24.25
C LYS A 20 -0.70 40.37 22.73
N VAL A 21 -1.88 40.18 22.12
CA VAL A 21 -2.40 40.84 20.91
C VAL A 21 -3.92 40.64 20.98
N GLU A 22 -4.76 41.67 20.74
CA GLU A 22 -6.20 41.41 20.60
C GLU A 22 -6.40 40.55 19.34
N PRO A 23 -6.92 39.32 19.47
CA PRO A 23 -7.04 38.42 18.34
C PRO A 23 -7.89 39.06 17.25
N THR A 24 -7.43 38.99 16.02
CA THR A 24 -8.15 39.53 14.86
C THR A 24 -9.52 38.86 14.73
N LEU A 25 -10.48 39.52 14.06
CA LEU A 25 -11.79 38.91 13.77
C LEU A 25 -11.66 37.55 13.07
N PHE A 26 -10.62 37.39 12.25
CA PHE A 26 -10.30 36.14 11.58
C PHE A 26 -9.81 35.05 12.54
N GLU A 27 -8.90 35.37 13.45
CA GLU A 27 -8.42 34.43 14.49
C GLU A 27 -9.54 34.00 15.43
N ASN A 28 -10.42 34.94 15.81
CA ASN A 28 -11.61 34.63 16.61
C ASN A 28 -12.58 33.70 15.86
N LEU A 29 -12.78 33.92 14.56
CA LEU A 29 -13.58 33.03 13.72
C LEU A 29 -12.96 31.63 13.65
N ILE A 30 -11.65 31.52 13.43
CA ILE A 30 -10.92 30.23 13.43
C ILE A 30 -11.07 29.55 14.80
N GLY A 31 -10.91 30.27 15.91
CA GLY A 31 -11.05 29.72 17.25
C GLY A 31 -12.45 29.13 17.51
N ILE A 32 -13.50 29.81 17.03
CA ILE A 32 -14.88 29.32 17.10
C ILE A 32 -15.07 28.07 16.22
N LEU A 33 -14.53 28.07 14.99
CA LEU A 33 -14.63 26.93 14.08
C LEU A 33 -13.91 25.69 14.63
N VAL A 34 -12.69 25.87 15.17
CA VAL A 34 -11.91 24.82 15.80
C VAL A 34 -12.66 24.26 17.02
N SER A 35 -13.16 25.12 17.91
CA SER A 35 -13.96 24.71 19.07
C SER A 35 -15.22 23.94 18.66
N SER A 36 -15.90 24.39 17.61
CA SER A 36 -17.08 23.72 17.05
C SER A 36 -16.73 22.36 16.43
N ALA A 37 -15.55 22.21 15.82
CA ALA A 37 -15.11 20.96 15.22
C ALA A 37 -15.00 19.82 16.23
N LEU A 38 -14.66 20.10 17.50
CA LEU A 38 -14.65 19.09 18.56
C LEU A 38 -16.06 18.60 18.89
N ILE A 39 -17.03 19.52 18.97
CA ILE A 39 -18.44 19.19 19.19
C ILE A 39 -18.97 18.35 18.02
N PHE A 40 -18.69 18.76 16.78
CA PHE A 40 -19.08 17.98 15.60
C PHE A 40 -18.42 16.59 15.59
N SER A 41 -17.16 16.47 16.04
CA SER A 41 -16.47 15.18 16.16
C SER A 41 -17.14 14.28 17.19
N LEU A 42 -17.55 14.83 18.34
CA LEU A 42 -18.32 14.10 19.36
C LEU A 42 -19.68 13.63 18.83
N ILE A 43 -20.42 14.51 18.15
CA ILE A 43 -21.73 14.17 17.57
C ILE A 43 -21.56 13.08 16.50
N LYS A 44 -20.59 13.23 15.60
CA LYS A 44 -20.27 12.23 14.58
C LYS A 44 -19.94 10.89 15.22
N GLY A 45 -19.03 10.88 16.19
CA GLY A 45 -18.65 9.67 16.94
C GLY A 45 -19.86 8.99 17.58
N TYR A 46 -20.70 9.77 18.27
CA TYR A 46 -21.93 9.26 18.89
C TYR A 46 -22.88 8.65 17.86
N LEU A 47 -23.16 9.33 16.75
CA LEU A 47 -24.09 8.84 15.72
C LEU A 47 -23.58 7.56 15.07
N THR A 48 -22.28 7.51 14.77
CA THR A 48 -21.62 6.32 14.21
C THR A 48 -21.73 5.14 15.16
N VAL A 49 -21.35 5.33 16.43
CA VAL A 49 -21.44 4.28 17.45
C VAL A 49 -22.89 3.85 17.65
N ASN A 50 -23.83 4.78 17.82
CA ASN A 50 -25.23 4.47 18.09
C ASN A 50 -25.87 3.60 16.99
N LYS A 51 -25.53 3.86 15.71
CA LYS A 51 -26.05 3.09 14.57
C LYS A 51 -25.59 1.62 14.59
N ILE A 52 -24.37 1.37 15.05
CA ILE A 52 -23.76 0.05 15.08
C ILE A 52 -24.08 -0.66 16.40
N TRP A 53 -24.04 0.07 17.51
CA TRP A 53 -24.31 -0.43 18.85
C TRP A 53 -25.68 -1.10 18.98
N LYS A 54 -26.72 -0.56 18.33
CA LYS A 54 -28.06 -1.17 18.30
C LYS A 54 -28.07 -2.57 17.69
N ARG A 55 -27.11 -2.88 16.80
CA ARG A 55 -27.02 -4.13 16.04
C ARG A 55 -25.77 -4.95 16.39
N ARG A 56 -25.05 -4.58 17.46
CA ARG A 56 -23.78 -5.20 17.91
C ARG A 56 -23.83 -6.70 18.20
N LYS A 57 -25.04 -7.26 18.34
CA LYS A 57 -25.25 -8.69 18.59
C LYS A 57 -25.39 -9.51 17.31
N ASN A 58 -25.58 -8.85 16.17
CA ASN A 58 -25.67 -9.53 14.88
C ASN A 58 -24.24 -9.84 14.40
N GLU A 59 -24.00 -11.10 14.06
CA GLU A 59 -22.71 -11.61 13.56
C GLU A 59 -22.30 -10.93 12.25
N GLU A 60 -23.23 -10.68 11.33
CA GLU A 60 -22.95 -9.95 10.07
C GLU A 60 -22.45 -8.51 10.33
N VAL A 61 -22.92 -7.89 11.41
CA VAL A 61 -22.50 -6.54 11.79
C VAL A 61 -21.13 -6.53 12.46
N ALA A 62 -20.75 -7.62 13.13
CA ALA A 62 -19.40 -7.80 13.63
C ALA A 62 -18.43 -8.04 12.47
N ASN A 63 -18.74 -8.97 11.58
CA ASN A 63 -17.88 -9.36 10.47
C ASN A 63 -17.69 -8.24 9.42
N SER A 64 -18.65 -7.32 9.27
CA SER A 64 -18.53 -6.17 8.35
C SER A 64 -17.65 -5.02 8.87
N ILE A 65 -17.08 -5.12 10.07
CA ILE A 65 -16.18 -4.11 10.62
C ILE A 65 -14.74 -4.59 10.42
N SER A 66 -13.96 -3.84 9.64
CA SER A 66 -12.52 -4.05 9.54
C SER A 66 -11.83 -3.86 10.90
N ILE A 67 -11.26 -4.93 11.42
CA ILE A 67 -10.54 -4.95 12.69
C ILE A 67 -9.14 -4.40 12.46
N VAL A 68 -8.51 -4.70 11.32
CA VAL A 68 -7.22 -4.11 10.94
C VAL A 68 -7.33 -2.58 10.93
N ALA A 69 -8.36 -2.00 10.30
CA ALA A 69 -8.56 -0.55 10.31
C ALA A 69 -8.82 0.00 11.73
N ALA A 70 -9.57 -0.71 12.56
CA ALA A 70 -9.79 -0.32 13.96
C ALA A 70 -8.48 -0.37 14.78
N MET A 71 -7.62 -1.36 14.53
CA MET A 71 -6.31 -1.53 15.16
C MET A 71 -5.31 -0.45 14.72
N LEU A 72 -5.31 -0.07 13.44
CA LEU A 72 -4.55 1.09 12.94
C LEU A 72 -4.97 2.39 13.64
N GLY A 73 -6.25 2.51 14.02
CA GLY A 73 -6.73 3.61 14.85
C GLY A 73 -5.99 3.74 16.19
N PHE A 74 -5.56 2.62 16.79
CA PHE A 74 -4.70 2.64 17.99
C PHE A 74 -3.25 2.94 17.66
N ALA A 75 -2.72 2.34 16.61
CA ALA A 75 -1.34 2.54 16.16
C ALA A 75 -1.05 4.02 15.86
N VAL A 76 -2.02 4.74 15.32
CA VAL A 76 -1.93 6.18 15.07
C VAL A 76 -2.37 6.98 16.30
N GLY A 77 -3.53 6.68 16.87
CA GLY A 77 -4.13 7.49 17.93
C GLY A 77 -3.32 7.56 19.23
N PHE A 78 -2.61 6.49 19.58
CA PHE A 78 -1.87 6.42 20.84
C PHE A 78 -0.57 7.27 20.81
N PRO A 79 0.29 7.20 19.78
CA PRO A 79 1.40 8.13 19.60
C PRO A 79 0.96 9.60 19.55
N PHE A 80 -0.13 9.91 18.84
CA PHE A 80 -0.66 11.28 18.79
C PHE A 80 -1.10 11.78 20.17
N LEU A 81 -1.80 10.93 20.95
CA LEU A 81 -2.19 11.27 22.32
C LEU A 81 -0.98 11.54 23.21
N LEU A 82 0.04 10.66 23.18
CA LEU A 82 1.26 10.82 23.96
C LEU A 82 2.00 12.10 23.57
N ASN A 83 2.16 12.35 22.27
CA ASN A 83 2.76 13.58 21.78
C ASN A 83 1.99 14.82 22.28
N SER A 84 0.66 14.81 22.20
CA SER A 84 -0.17 15.93 22.63
C SER A 84 -0.13 16.21 24.14
N ILE A 85 -0.09 15.17 24.98
CA ILE A 85 -0.07 15.33 26.44
C ILE A 85 1.35 15.60 26.96
N MET A 86 2.35 14.84 26.50
CA MET A 86 3.68 14.84 27.08
C MET A 86 4.64 15.84 26.44
N ILE A 87 4.46 16.14 25.15
CA ILE A 87 5.41 16.95 24.38
C ILE A 87 4.82 18.34 24.10
N THR A 88 3.68 18.40 23.40
CA THR A 88 3.17 19.69 22.90
C THR A 88 2.23 20.42 23.86
N ASN A 89 1.78 19.76 24.95
CA ASN A 89 0.75 20.28 25.88
C ASN A 89 -0.52 20.77 25.16
N ASP A 90 -0.83 20.19 23.99
CA ASP A 90 -2.02 20.51 23.21
C ASP A 90 -3.20 19.65 23.69
N TYR A 91 -3.88 20.15 24.72
CA TYR A 91 -5.04 19.49 25.30
C TYR A 91 -6.21 19.31 24.34
N PHE A 92 -6.32 20.17 23.31
CA PHE A 92 -7.40 20.08 22.33
C PHE A 92 -7.17 18.91 21.37
N SER A 93 -5.95 18.75 20.86
CA SER A 93 -5.55 17.59 20.06
C SER A 93 -5.52 16.30 20.87
N ALA A 94 -5.14 16.37 22.16
CA ALA A 94 -5.27 15.25 23.08
C ALA A 94 -6.73 14.80 23.22
N ALA A 95 -7.67 15.73 23.42
CA ALA A 95 -9.09 15.41 23.52
C ALA A 95 -9.64 14.75 22.24
N LYS A 96 -9.23 15.21 21.05
CA LYS A 96 -9.57 14.56 19.78
C LYS A 96 -9.02 13.13 19.70
N SER A 97 -7.76 12.94 20.10
CA SER A 97 -7.10 11.62 20.08
C SER A 97 -7.78 10.64 21.05
N VAL A 98 -8.21 11.10 22.23
CA VAL A 98 -9.00 10.28 23.17
C VAL A 98 -10.33 9.85 22.56
N ILE A 99 -11.04 10.74 21.87
CA ILE A 99 -12.30 10.40 21.19
C ILE A 99 -12.04 9.35 20.10
N ALA A 100 -10.98 9.52 19.29
CA ALA A 100 -10.61 8.57 18.25
C ALA A 100 -10.26 7.19 18.82
N LEU A 101 -9.48 7.13 19.90
CA LEU A 101 -9.13 5.88 20.59
C LEU A 101 -10.36 5.19 21.20
N MET A 102 -11.28 5.96 21.77
CA MET A 102 -12.55 5.42 22.28
C MET A 102 -13.40 4.83 21.14
N LEU A 103 -13.42 5.47 19.98
CA LEU A 103 -14.08 4.92 18.79
C LEU A 103 -13.40 3.63 18.33
N ALA A 104 -12.08 3.64 18.16
CA ALA A 104 -11.29 2.47 17.77
C ALA A 104 -11.55 1.29 18.72
N PHE A 105 -11.62 1.55 20.03
CA PHE A 105 -11.97 0.55 21.03
C PHE A 105 -13.37 -0.02 20.87
N VAL A 106 -14.37 0.83 20.71
CA VAL A 106 -15.76 0.38 20.50
C VAL A 106 -15.86 -0.45 19.21
N PHE A 107 -15.23 -0.01 18.12
CA PHE A 107 -15.22 -0.73 16.85
C PHE A 107 -14.52 -2.08 16.96
N THR A 108 -13.38 -2.15 17.63
CA THR A 108 -12.66 -3.41 17.86
C THR A 108 -13.50 -4.37 18.69
N MET A 109 -14.14 -3.89 19.76
CA MET A 109 -15.02 -4.72 20.60
C MET A 109 -16.23 -5.26 19.82
N ILE A 110 -16.78 -4.49 18.88
CA ILE A 110 -17.90 -4.96 18.07
C ILE A 110 -17.42 -5.88 16.94
N GLY A 111 -16.36 -5.50 16.23
CA GLY A 111 -15.80 -6.24 15.09
C GLY A 111 -15.28 -7.62 15.47
N THR A 112 -14.68 -7.76 16.65
CA THR A 112 -14.29 -9.07 17.21
C THR A 112 -15.47 -9.98 17.55
N GLY A 113 -16.71 -9.49 17.46
CA GLY A 113 -17.89 -10.26 17.79
C GLY A 113 -18.07 -10.50 19.29
N TYR A 114 -17.43 -9.69 20.14
CA TYR A 114 -17.48 -9.84 21.60
C TYR A 114 -18.91 -9.82 22.16
N TYR A 115 -19.80 -9.04 21.54
CA TYR A 115 -21.19 -8.90 21.96
C TYR A 115 -22.16 -9.88 21.27
N VAL A 116 -21.67 -10.72 20.34
CA VAL A 116 -22.49 -11.67 19.60
C VAL A 116 -22.86 -12.84 20.51
N ASP A 117 -24.14 -13.22 20.49
CA ASP A 117 -24.66 -14.21 21.44
C ASP A 117 -24.07 -15.63 21.19
N SER A 118 -23.58 -15.94 19.97
CA SER A 118 -22.87 -17.18 19.63
C SER A 118 -21.45 -17.27 20.23
N ASN A 119 -20.83 -16.14 20.55
CA ASN A 119 -19.47 -16.05 21.09
C ASN A 119 -19.42 -15.98 22.64
N ARG A 120 -20.57 -16.21 23.30
CA ARG A 120 -20.65 -16.16 24.77
C ARG A 120 -19.72 -17.18 25.42
N GLY A 121 -18.90 -16.71 26.35
CA GLY A 121 -17.95 -17.55 27.11
C GLY A 121 -16.57 -17.71 26.45
N VAL A 122 -16.35 -17.12 25.27
CA VAL A 122 -15.04 -17.08 24.62
C VAL A 122 -14.27 -15.84 25.07
N GLY A 123 -12.97 -15.98 25.34
CA GLY A 123 -12.12 -14.85 25.76
C GLY A 123 -11.88 -13.84 24.64
N PHE A 124 -11.75 -12.55 24.99
CA PHE A 124 -11.56 -11.46 24.03
C PHE A 124 -10.34 -11.67 23.12
N ILE A 125 -9.20 -12.12 23.65
CA ILE A 125 -7.99 -12.36 22.85
C ILE A 125 -8.21 -13.46 21.81
N THR A 126 -8.97 -14.50 22.16
CA THR A 126 -9.33 -15.58 21.23
C THR A 126 -10.27 -15.07 20.13
N LEU A 127 -11.23 -14.21 20.49
CA LEU A 127 -12.13 -13.58 19.52
C LEU A 127 -11.38 -12.61 18.60
N LEU A 128 -10.46 -11.83 19.14
CA LEU A 128 -9.59 -10.94 18.37
C LEU A 128 -8.74 -11.73 17.37
N GLY A 129 -8.07 -12.80 17.81
CA GLY A 129 -7.29 -13.66 16.90
C GLY A 129 -8.14 -14.32 15.83
N ARG A 130 -9.35 -14.78 16.15
CA ARG A 130 -10.29 -15.35 15.15
C ARG A 130 -10.72 -14.31 14.13
N ALA A 131 -11.02 -13.11 14.57
CA ALA A 131 -11.58 -12.09 13.72
C ALA A 131 -10.49 -11.45 12.84
N LEU A 132 -9.25 -11.30 13.33
CA LEU A 132 -8.07 -10.98 12.51
C LEU A 132 -7.79 -12.07 11.47
N ASN A 133 -7.91 -13.35 11.84
CA ASN A 133 -7.72 -14.46 10.89
C ASN A 133 -8.87 -14.53 9.87
N LEU A 134 -10.10 -14.17 10.24
CA LEU A 134 -11.22 -14.05 9.31
C LEU A 134 -11.01 -12.90 8.32
N GLU A 135 -10.57 -11.74 8.77
CA GLU A 135 -10.25 -10.61 7.88
C GLU A 135 -9.07 -10.94 6.94
N ARG A 136 -8.03 -11.63 7.45
CA ARG A 136 -6.95 -12.19 6.61
C ARG A 136 -7.48 -13.22 5.60
N LYS A 137 -8.49 -14.00 5.97
CA LYS A 137 -9.15 -14.97 5.07
C LYS A 137 -10.08 -14.32 4.06
N GLU A 138 -10.70 -13.18 4.35
CA GLU A 138 -11.45 -12.39 3.36
C GLU A 138 -10.48 -11.81 2.32
N SER A 139 -9.28 -11.38 2.71
CA SER A 139 -8.19 -11.11 1.75
C SER A 139 -7.74 -12.39 1.02
N GLY A 140 -7.87 -13.56 1.64
CA GLY A 140 -7.65 -14.89 1.04
C GLY A 140 -8.82 -15.44 0.20
N ASP A 141 -10.01 -14.80 0.18
CA ASP A 141 -11.14 -15.22 -0.66
C ASP A 141 -10.86 -14.93 -2.15
N LEU A 142 -9.89 -14.05 -2.45
CA LEU A 142 -9.25 -13.89 -3.76
C LEU A 142 -8.78 -15.23 -4.35
N ILE A 143 -8.25 -16.12 -3.50
CA ILE A 143 -7.82 -17.46 -3.90
C ILE A 143 -9.04 -18.27 -4.39
N SER A 144 -10.22 -18.08 -3.78
CA SER A 144 -11.47 -18.81 -4.09
C SER A 144 -12.19 -18.31 -5.33
N ASP A 145 -12.11 -17.01 -5.59
CA ASP A 145 -12.77 -16.38 -6.73
C ASP A 145 -12.00 -16.62 -8.05
N MET A 146 -10.68 -16.85 -8.00
CA MET A 146 -9.89 -17.29 -9.16
C MET A 146 -10.04 -18.81 -9.43
N LEU A 147 -11.05 -19.16 -10.23
CA LEU A 147 -11.04 -20.43 -10.97
C LEU A 147 -9.78 -20.49 -11.85
N ARG A 148 -9.01 -21.60 -11.76
CA ARG A 148 -7.71 -21.83 -12.44
C ARG A 148 -7.48 -20.91 -13.65
N PRO A 149 -6.74 -19.81 -13.50
CA PRO A 149 -6.66 -18.77 -14.52
C PRO A 149 -5.89 -19.26 -15.75
N LYS A 150 -6.16 -18.63 -16.90
CA LYS A 150 -5.29 -18.76 -18.07
C LYS A 150 -3.89 -18.26 -17.68
N GLY A 151 -2.87 -19.06 -17.96
CA GLY A 151 -1.50 -18.73 -17.52
C GLY A 151 -1.20 -19.03 -16.05
N ALA A 152 -2.02 -19.81 -15.33
CA ALA A 152 -1.78 -20.16 -13.91
C ALA A 152 -0.36 -20.68 -13.60
N ARG A 153 0.25 -21.40 -14.55
CA ARG A 153 1.64 -21.85 -14.43
C ARG A 153 2.62 -20.67 -14.34
N LYS A 154 2.46 -19.67 -15.20
CA LYS A 154 3.28 -18.46 -15.19
C LYS A 154 3.07 -17.62 -13.94
N ILE A 155 1.84 -17.57 -13.43
CA ILE A 155 1.56 -16.92 -12.13
C ILE A 155 2.39 -17.60 -11.04
N ILE A 156 2.32 -18.93 -10.92
CA ILE A 156 3.13 -19.66 -9.94
C ILE A 156 4.63 -19.42 -10.14
N ASP A 157 5.11 -19.41 -11.38
CA ASP A 157 6.51 -19.15 -11.67
C ASP A 157 6.92 -17.71 -11.28
N ILE A 158 6.04 -16.71 -11.47
CA ILE A 158 6.22 -15.33 -10.99
C ILE A 158 6.29 -15.30 -9.46
N LEU A 159 5.34 -15.92 -8.75
CA LEU A 159 5.34 -15.92 -7.28
C LEU A 159 6.58 -16.64 -6.71
N THR A 160 7.00 -17.74 -7.34
CA THR A 160 8.20 -18.49 -6.93
C THR A 160 9.48 -17.67 -7.14
N LYS A 161 9.55 -16.92 -8.24
CA LYS A 161 10.71 -16.07 -8.54
C LYS A 161 10.71 -14.77 -7.73
N LEU A 162 9.54 -14.25 -7.38
CA LEU A 162 9.40 -13.12 -6.46
C LEU A 162 9.91 -13.48 -5.07
N ALA A 163 9.48 -14.62 -4.52
CA ALA A 163 9.97 -15.11 -3.21
C ALA A 163 11.48 -15.39 -3.17
N ALA A 164 12.12 -15.55 -4.33
CA ALA A 164 13.55 -15.84 -4.44
C ALA A 164 14.40 -14.61 -4.78
N ILE A 165 13.84 -13.40 -4.69
CA ILE A 165 14.46 -12.19 -5.26
C ILE A 165 15.54 -11.57 -4.36
N ASP A 166 15.41 -11.74 -3.06
CA ASP A 166 16.31 -11.22 -2.03
C ASP A 166 17.33 -12.27 -1.53
N ASP A 167 17.41 -13.41 -2.23
CA ASP A 167 18.23 -14.57 -1.90
C ASP A 167 17.86 -15.32 -0.61
N ASP A 168 16.64 -15.16 -0.07
CA ASP A 168 16.15 -15.94 1.08
C ASP A 168 14.65 -16.24 1.00
N ILE A 169 14.27 -17.51 0.82
CA ILE A 169 12.85 -17.90 0.75
C ILE A 169 12.35 -18.28 2.15
N ALA A 170 11.30 -17.62 2.63
CA ALA A 170 10.66 -17.93 3.90
C ALA A 170 9.72 -19.14 3.83
N GLN A 171 9.43 -19.77 4.98
CA GLN A 171 8.53 -20.92 5.02
C GLN A 171 7.08 -20.51 4.74
N GLU A 172 6.70 -19.31 5.17
CA GLU A 172 5.40 -18.68 4.98
C GLU A 172 5.09 -18.46 3.49
N GLU A 173 6.07 -18.01 2.71
CA GLU A 173 5.98 -17.87 1.25
C GLU A 173 5.83 -19.23 0.55
N ILE A 174 6.60 -20.23 0.98
CA ILE A 174 6.49 -21.61 0.46
C ILE A 174 5.11 -22.17 0.74
N ASP A 175 4.60 -21.99 1.96
CA ASP A 175 3.28 -22.44 2.36
C ASP A 175 2.19 -21.75 1.53
N LEU A 176 2.37 -20.47 1.21
CA LEU A 176 1.47 -19.70 0.36
C LEU A 176 1.50 -20.19 -1.10
N ILE A 177 2.68 -20.36 -1.70
CA ILE A 177 2.83 -20.93 -3.05
C ILE A 177 2.20 -22.33 -3.12
N ASN A 178 2.45 -23.18 -2.12
CA ASN A 178 1.90 -24.53 -2.06
C ASN A 178 0.37 -24.54 -2.00
N GLN A 179 -0.25 -23.56 -1.33
CA GLN A 179 -1.71 -23.40 -1.32
C GLN A 179 -2.24 -23.11 -2.73
N PHE A 180 -1.59 -22.22 -3.48
CA PHE A 180 -1.98 -21.91 -4.87
C PHE A 180 -1.80 -23.10 -5.81
N THR A 181 -0.66 -23.79 -5.71
CA THR A 181 -0.38 -24.95 -6.57
C THR A 181 -1.32 -26.11 -6.28
N ALA A 182 -1.65 -26.36 -5.02
CA ALA A 182 -2.62 -27.38 -4.63
C ALA A 182 -4.02 -27.05 -5.18
N LYS A 183 -4.44 -25.79 -5.08
CA LYS A 183 -5.76 -25.36 -5.56
C LYS A 183 -5.89 -25.41 -7.08
N TRP A 184 -4.87 -24.99 -7.80
CA TRP A 184 -4.87 -25.00 -9.27
C TRP A 184 -4.41 -26.33 -9.87
N ASN A 185 -4.08 -27.31 -9.03
CA ASN A 185 -3.56 -28.62 -9.41
C ASN A 185 -2.36 -28.50 -10.37
N ILE A 186 -1.36 -27.73 -9.94
CA ILE A 186 -0.11 -27.48 -10.65
C ILE A 186 1.01 -28.17 -9.89
N ASP A 187 1.73 -29.06 -10.56
CA ASP A 187 2.90 -29.71 -9.96
C ASP A 187 4.12 -28.80 -10.08
N ILE A 188 4.72 -28.45 -8.95
CA ILE A 188 5.98 -27.72 -8.89
C ILE A 188 7.07 -28.55 -8.18
N PRO A 189 8.36 -28.33 -8.50
CA PRO A 189 9.45 -28.85 -7.69
C PRO A 189 9.29 -28.43 -6.23
N LYS A 190 9.75 -29.28 -5.31
CA LYS A 190 9.69 -28.99 -3.88
C LYS A 190 10.58 -27.78 -3.57
N LEU A 191 9.97 -26.72 -3.05
CA LEU A 191 10.67 -25.55 -2.54
C LEU A 191 11.24 -25.84 -1.14
N THR A 192 12.40 -25.26 -0.84
CA THR A 192 13.07 -25.36 0.46
C THR A 192 13.32 -23.98 1.01
N ALA A 193 13.03 -23.78 2.29
CA ALA A 193 13.30 -22.52 2.97
C ALA A 193 14.81 -22.25 3.05
N GLY A 194 15.17 -20.97 3.06
CA GLY A 194 16.54 -20.50 3.02
C GLY A 194 16.95 -20.07 1.60
N LYS A 195 18.26 -20.09 1.36
CA LYS A 195 18.83 -19.65 0.08
C LYS A 195 18.27 -20.43 -1.10
N PRO A 196 17.77 -19.75 -2.15
CA PRO A 196 17.27 -20.39 -3.35
C PRO A 196 18.40 -21.09 -4.12
N ASP A 197 18.07 -22.19 -4.79
CA ASP A 197 18.99 -22.89 -5.69
C ASP A 197 19.39 -22.02 -6.89
N GLU A 198 18.54 -21.07 -7.27
CA GLU A 198 18.74 -20.14 -8.37
C GLU A 198 18.44 -18.71 -7.92
N VAL A 199 19.48 -17.87 -7.88
CA VAL A 199 19.38 -16.43 -7.64
C VAL A 199 18.50 -15.81 -8.71
N THR A 200 17.41 -15.17 -8.29
CA THR A 200 16.54 -14.47 -9.23
C THR A 200 17.06 -13.06 -9.47
N ASN A 201 16.94 -12.58 -10.71
CA ASN A 201 17.17 -11.17 -11.01
C ASN A 201 15.88 -10.51 -11.46
N LEU A 202 15.75 -9.21 -11.14
CA LEU A 202 14.61 -8.37 -11.50
C LEU A 202 14.28 -8.38 -13.00
N VAL A 203 15.28 -8.53 -13.87
CA VAL A 203 15.11 -8.52 -15.33
C VAL A 203 14.38 -9.78 -15.78
N ALA A 204 14.76 -10.95 -15.26
CA ALA A 204 14.13 -12.22 -15.53
C ALA A 204 12.69 -12.24 -15.00
N LEU A 205 12.47 -11.70 -13.81
CA LEU A 205 11.12 -11.59 -13.24
C LEU A 205 10.22 -10.65 -14.04
N LYS A 206 10.74 -9.49 -14.47
CA LYS A 206 10.06 -8.58 -15.40
C LYS A 206 9.68 -9.28 -16.72
N ALA A 207 10.59 -10.07 -17.28
CA ALA A 207 10.31 -10.84 -18.50
C ALA A 207 9.21 -11.90 -18.29
N LEU A 208 9.14 -12.52 -17.11
CA LEU A 208 8.06 -13.47 -16.78
C LEU A 208 6.70 -12.77 -16.66
N VAL A 209 6.64 -11.61 -15.99
CA VAL A 209 5.41 -10.81 -15.88
C VAL A 209 4.96 -10.35 -17.26
N GLN A 210 5.87 -9.82 -18.09
CA GLN A 210 5.54 -9.45 -19.47
C GLN A 210 5.02 -10.65 -20.26
N SER A 211 5.71 -11.78 -20.19
CA SER A 211 5.30 -13.00 -20.89
C SER A 211 3.93 -13.53 -20.43
N TYR A 212 3.53 -13.28 -19.19
CA TYR A 212 2.18 -13.58 -18.73
C TYR A 212 1.14 -12.63 -19.33
N LEU A 213 1.41 -11.32 -19.33
CA LEU A 213 0.52 -10.31 -19.91
C LEU A 213 0.36 -10.48 -21.43
N ASP A 214 1.41 -10.91 -22.13
CA ASP A 214 1.38 -11.20 -23.57
C ASP A 214 0.46 -12.40 -23.92
N GLU A 215 0.10 -13.26 -22.96
CA GLU A 215 -0.89 -14.32 -23.19
C GLU A 215 -2.33 -13.77 -23.29
N GLY A 216 -2.53 -12.50 -22.97
CA GLY A 216 -3.83 -11.85 -22.91
C GLY A 216 -4.73 -12.48 -21.83
N PRO A 217 -4.36 -12.37 -20.54
CA PRO A 217 -5.26 -12.72 -19.44
C PRO A 217 -6.43 -11.73 -19.35
N ASP A 218 -7.59 -12.16 -18.86
CA ASP A 218 -8.70 -11.23 -18.62
C ASP A 218 -8.25 -10.13 -17.64
N THR A 219 -8.71 -8.89 -17.85
CA THR A 219 -8.26 -7.74 -17.04
C THR A 219 -8.53 -7.93 -15.54
N GLU A 220 -9.63 -8.58 -15.17
CA GLU A 220 -9.95 -8.94 -13.77
C GLU A 220 -8.91 -9.92 -13.18
N VAL A 221 -8.44 -10.88 -13.99
CA VAL A 221 -7.42 -11.85 -13.58
C VAL A 221 -6.04 -11.20 -13.50
N ALA A 222 -5.75 -10.25 -14.38
CA ALA A 222 -4.55 -9.44 -14.31
C ALA A 222 -4.54 -8.57 -13.04
N GLU A 223 -5.64 -7.87 -12.73
CA GLU A 223 -5.81 -7.11 -11.48
C GLU A 223 -5.60 -8.01 -10.25
N ALA A 224 -6.19 -9.21 -10.23
CA ALA A 224 -6.01 -10.15 -9.12
C ALA A 224 -4.54 -10.61 -8.95
N LEU A 225 -3.72 -10.65 -10.01
CA LEU A 225 -2.30 -10.93 -9.89
C LEU A 225 -1.56 -9.87 -9.04
N VAL A 226 -1.99 -8.61 -9.08
CA VAL A 226 -1.43 -7.55 -8.21
C VAL A 226 -1.63 -7.93 -6.75
N ASP A 227 -2.83 -8.38 -6.40
CA ASP A 227 -3.16 -8.78 -5.03
C ASP A 227 -2.35 -10.01 -4.60
N LEU A 228 -2.15 -10.98 -5.50
CA LEU A 228 -1.29 -12.14 -5.26
C LEU A 228 0.18 -11.74 -5.03
N ILE A 229 0.69 -10.80 -5.81
CA ILE A 229 2.07 -10.29 -5.69
C ILE A 229 2.25 -9.57 -4.35
N ASN A 230 1.30 -8.72 -3.95
CA ASN A 230 1.35 -8.05 -2.65
C ASN A 230 1.24 -9.05 -1.49
N MET A 231 0.35 -10.04 -1.60
CA MET A 231 0.18 -11.08 -0.58
C MET A 231 1.43 -11.95 -0.43
N MET A 232 2.14 -12.23 -1.53
CA MET A 232 3.42 -12.92 -1.48
C MET A 232 4.48 -12.10 -0.76
N ALA A 233 4.66 -10.83 -1.16
CA ALA A 233 5.66 -9.96 -0.56
C ALA A 233 5.43 -9.70 0.94
N GLU A 234 4.19 -9.78 1.42
CA GLU A 234 3.84 -9.60 2.84
C GLU A 234 3.72 -10.94 3.60
N ALA A 235 4.06 -12.08 3.00
CA ALA A 235 3.70 -13.40 3.55
C ALA A 235 4.39 -13.69 4.90
N ASP A 236 5.62 -13.24 5.08
CA ASP A 236 6.48 -13.46 6.24
C ASP A 236 6.60 -12.22 7.18
N ASP A 237 5.78 -11.20 6.95
CA ASP A 237 5.78 -9.90 7.65
C ASP A 237 7.09 -9.08 7.48
N GLU A 238 7.99 -9.42 6.55
CA GLU A 238 9.20 -8.66 6.22
C GLU A 238 9.28 -8.33 4.72
N VAL A 239 9.24 -7.04 4.35
CA VAL A 239 9.37 -6.61 2.95
C VAL A 239 10.74 -5.98 2.72
N THR A 240 11.58 -6.63 1.92
CA THR A 240 12.89 -6.10 1.51
C THR A 240 12.75 -4.97 0.49
N LYS A 241 13.83 -4.21 0.27
CA LYS A 241 13.83 -3.12 -0.73
C LYS A 241 13.68 -3.67 -2.14
N GLU A 242 14.34 -4.79 -2.40
CA GLU A 242 14.33 -5.50 -3.67
C GLU A 242 12.91 -6.00 -4.01
N GLU A 243 12.19 -6.56 -3.04
CA GLU A 243 10.79 -6.98 -3.20
C GLU A 243 9.87 -5.80 -3.41
N ALA A 244 9.95 -4.75 -2.57
CA ALA A 244 9.12 -3.55 -2.71
C ALA A 244 9.28 -2.92 -4.11
N MET A 245 10.52 -2.83 -4.59
CA MET A 245 10.84 -2.33 -5.92
C MET A 245 10.28 -3.23 -7.03
N ALA A 246 10.35 -4.55 -6.87
CA ALA A 246 9.79 -5.52 -7.82
C ALA A 246 8.26 -5.41 -7.88
N VAL A 247 7.60 -5.42 -6.72
CA VAL A 247 6.15 -5.27 -6.56
C VAL A 247 5.66 -3.98 -7.23
N ALA A 248 6.36 -2.86 -7.00
CA ALA A 248 6.01 -1.57 -7.59
C ALA A 248 6.11 -1.59 -9.12
N GLU A 249 7.18 -2.14 -9.69
CA GLU A 249 7.35 -2.27 -11.14
C GLU A 249 6.27 -3.16 -11.75
N PHE A 250 5.96 -4.31 -11.14
CA PHE A 250 4.98 -5.25 -11.69
C PHE A 250 3.55 -4.76 -11.57
N THR A 251 3.21 -4.09 -10.46
CA THR A 251 1.92 -3.42 -10.30
C THR A 251 1.71 -2.38 -11.40
N GLY A 252 2.76 -1.62 -11.72
CA GLY A 252 2.75 -0.69 -12.83
C GLY A 252 2.57 -1.35 -14.20
N MET A 253 3.29 -2.46 -14.46
CA MET A 253 3.13 -3.25 -15.71
C MET A 253 1.70 -3.79 -15.88
N ILE A 254 1.12 -4.33 -14.80
CA ILE A 254 -0.22 -4.90 -14.83
C ILE A 254 -1.26 -3.81 -14.98
N ALA A 255 -1.13 -2.70 -14.23
CA ALA A 255 -1.99 -1.53 -14.38
C ALA A 255 -1.95 -1.01 -15.82
N HIS A 256 -0.78 -1.02 -16.45
CA HIS A 256 -0.64 -0.63 -17.86
C HIS A 256 -1.46 -1.53 -18.78
N TYR A 257 -1.28 -2.85 -18.68
CA TYR A 257 -2.05 -3.81 -19.45
C TYR A 257 -3.57 -3.61 -19.27
N VAL A 258 -4.03 -3.43 -18.03
CA VAL A 258 -5.44 -3.17 -17.73
C VAL A 258 -5.92 -1.85 -18.32
N SER A 259 -5.09 -0.81 -18.25
CA SER A 259 -5.41 0.53 -18.76
C SER A 259 -5.40 0.59 -20.29
N SER A 260 -4.51 -0.13 -20.97
CA SER A 260 -4.45 -0.17 -22.43
C SER A 260 -5.69 -0.83 -23.01
N GLU A 261 -6.19 -1.88 -22.37
CA GLU A 261 -7.47 -2.51 -22.72
C GLU A 261 -8.68 -1.60 -22.47
N LYS A 262 -8.58 -0.68 -21.48
CA LYS A 262 -9.64 0.25 -21.09
C LYS A 262 -9.47 1.67 -21.69
N GLY A 263 -8.44 1.92 -22.49
CA GLY A 263 -8.17 3.21 -23.17
C GLY A 263 -7.70 4.36 -22.27
N GLY A 264 -6.95 4.07 -21.19
CA GLY A 264 -6.42 5.08 -20.26
C GLY A 264 -5.01 5.58 -20.61
N ASP A 265 -4.71 6.84 -20.23
CA ASP A 265 -3.35 7.40 -20.27
C ASP A 265 -2.54 6.95 -19.04
N MET A 266 -1.24 6.72 -19.20
CA MET A 266 -0.34 6.33 -18.10
C MET A 266 0.96 7.14 -18.08
N GLU A 267 1.48 7.33 -16.86
CA GLU A 267 2.78 7.92 -16.59
C GLU A 267 3.83 6.81 -16.43
N MET A 268 4.97 6.95 -17.11
CA MET A 268 6.11 6.04 -17.05
C MET A 268 7.38 6.83 -16.74
N TYR A 269 8.45 6.12 -16.40
CA TYR A 269 9.79 6.65 -16.16
C TYR A 269 10.75 6.15 -17.25
N GLU A 270 11.25 7.07 -18.07
CA GLU A 270 12.24 6.78 -19.11
C GLU A 270 13.65 6.93 -18.54
N VAL A 271 14.46 5.87 -18.62
CA VAL A 271 15.86 5.89 -18.23
C VAL A 271 16.71 6.29 -19.42
N ASN A 272 17.55 7.31 -19.19
CA ASN A 272 18.44 7.86 -20.19
C ASN A 272 19.89 7.78 -19.70
N ILE A 273 20.79 7.39 -20.59
CA ILE A 273 22.24 7.58 -20.39
C ILE A 273 22.63 8.88 -21.09
N VAL A 274 23.27 9.79 -20.35
CA VAL A 274 23.74 11.09 -20.87
C VAL A 274 25.26 11.08 -20.93
N PRO A 275 25.87 10.64 -22.04
CA PRO A 275 27.32 10.62 -22.20
C PRO A 275 27.90 12.03 -22.11
N GLN A 276 29.00 12.17 -21.38
CA GLN A 276 29.71 13.43 -21.14
C GLN A 276 30.80 13.70 -22.19
N ASP A 277 31.33 12.64 -22.82
CA ASP A 277 32.37 12.70 -23.84
C ASP A 277 32.18 11.62 -24.92
N ASP A 278 32.99 11.68 -25.99
CA ASP A 278 32.89 10.73 -27.10
C ASP A 278 33.39 9.32 -26.74
N ASP A 279 34.23 9.19 -25.71
CA ASP A 279 34.70 7.89 -25.20
C ASP A 279 33.54 7.14 -24.51
N GLN A 280 32.71 7.85 -23.73
CA GLN A 280 31.48 7.30 -23.15
C GLN A 280 30.46 6.91 -24.22
N ILE A 281 30.38 7.63 -25.34
CA ILE A 281 29.53 7.23 -26.48
C ILE A 281 30.01 5.90 -27.07
N GLY A 282 31.33 5.73 -27.20
CA GLY A 282 31.94 4.47 -27.62
C GLY A 282 31.59 3.33 -26.67
N ALA A 283 31.75 3.55 -25.36
CA ALA A 283 31.44 2.56 -24.33
C ALA A 283 29.96 2.15 -24.33
N VAL A 284 29.03 3.09 -24.47
CA VAL A 284 27.59 2.78 -24.55
C VAL A 284 27.28 1.94 -25.78
N LYS A 285 27.86 2.27 -26.94
CA LYS A 285 27.65 1.48 -28.18
C LYS A 285 28.27 0.10 -28.14
N GLU A 286 29.31 -0.11 -27.35
CA GLU A 286 29.89 -1.44 -27.13
C GLU A 286 29.00 -2.28 -26.19
N LEU A 287 28.46 -1.66 -25.15
CA LEU A 287 27.60 -2.33 -24.16
C LEU A 287 26.17 -2.57 -24.65
N LEU A 288 25.62 -1.63 -25.42
CA LEU A 288 24.23 -1.60 -25.88
C LEU A 288 24.22 -1.19 -27.37
N PRO A 289 24.63 -2.10 -28.27
CA PRO A 289 24.83 -1.79 -29.68
C PRO A 289 23.54 -1.45 -30.43
N GLU A 290 22.38 -1.89 -29.93
CA GLU A 290 21.07 -1.57 -30.49
C GLU A 290 20.57 -0.15 -30.18
N LEU A 291 21.23 0.61 -29.29
CA LEU A 291 20.77 1.95 -28.92
C LEU A 291 21.33 3.03 -29.84
N ASP A 292 20.42 3.80 -30.41
CA ASP A 292 20.75 5.01 -31.17
C ASP A 292 20.88 6.25 -30.27
N VAL A 293 21.78 7.16 -30.67
CA VAL A 293 21.90 8.47 -30.02
C VAL A 293 20.75 9.36 -30.48
N VAL A 294 19.97 9.84 -29.52
CA VAL A 294 18.88 10.79 -29.75
C VAL A 294 19.31 12.16 -29.24
N GLN A 295 18.91 13.22 -29.93
CA GLN A 295 19.12 14.58 -29.45
C GLN A 295 17.88 15.05 -28.69
N ASP A 296 18.04 15.38 -27.41
CA ASP A 296 16.96 15.86 -26.54
C ASP A 296 17.38 17.16 -25.81
N ARG A 297 16.49 17.73 -24.99
CA ARG A 297 16.67 19.00 -24.26
C ARG A 297 17.90 19.01 -23.32
N GLY A 298 18.53 17.87 -23.07
CA GLY A 298 19.77 17.70 -22.30
C GLY A 298 21.04 17.41 -23.11
N GLY A 299 20.97 17.38 -24.45
CA GLY A 299 22.11 17.02 -25.32
C GLY A 299 21.93 15.66 -26.00
N ARG A 300 23.05 14.97 -26.24
CA ARG A 300 23.07 13.61 -26.80
C ARG A 300 22.67 12.64 -25.70
N VAL A 301 21.62 11.86 -25.91
CA VAL A 301 21.10 10.89 -24.93
C VAL A 301 20.86 9.54 -25.58
N PHE A 302 21.09 8.46 -24.84
CA PHE A 302 20.65 7.12 -25.20
C PHE A 302 19.44 6.74 -24.35
N LYS A 303 18.33 6.40 -25.01
CA LYS A 303 17.09 5.97 -24.34
C LYS A 303 17.19 4.48 -24.08
N VAL A 304 17.41 4.10 -22.83
CA VAL A 304 17.65 2.70 -22.46
C VAL A 304 16.35 1.90 -22.36
N GLY A 305 15.31 2.52 -21.81
CA GLY A 305 14.03 1.86 -21.63
C GLY A 305 13.05 2.68 -20.81
N ARG A 306 11.80 2.22 -20.81
CA ARG A 306 10.70 2.78 -20.00
C ARG A 306 10.32 1.79 -18.90
N TYR A 307 10.08 2.33 -17.73
CA TYR A 307 9.77 1.60 -16.50
C TYR A 307 8.53 2.20 -15.85
N PHE A 308 7.85 1.42 -15.02
CA PHE A 308 6.61 1.86 -14.40
C PHE A 308 6.80 2.39 -12.98
N SER A 309 7.87 1.98 -12.31
CA SER A 309 8.27 2.48 -11.00
C SER A 309 9.44 3.46 -11.07
N GLU A 310 9.33 4.55 -10.31
CA GLU A 310 10.41 5.52 -10.12
C GLU A 310 11.62 4.86 -9.48
N GLU A 311 11.41 4.13 -8.38
CA GLU A 311 12.44 3.43 -7.62
C GLU A 311 13.17 2.40 -8.49
N TYR A 312 12.41 1.66 -9.33
CA TYR A 312 13.00 0.72 -10.28
C TYR A 312 13.85 1.45 -11.33
N SER A 313 13.34 2.55 -11.89
CA SER A 313 14.07 3.36 -12.87
C SER A 313 15.37 3.94 -12.29
N GLU A 314 15.36 4.35 -11.02
CA GLU A 314 16.54 4.84 -10.30
C GLU A 314 17.55 3.72 -10.03
N ALA A 315 17.09 2.53 -9.64
CA ALA A 315 17.96 1.37 -9.47
C ALA A 315 18.64 0.94 -10.79
N VAL A 316 17.93 1.04 -11.91
CA VAL A 316 18.53 0.84 -13.24
C VAL A 316 19.58 1.92 -13.53
N CYS A 317 19.29 3.20 -13.24
CA CYS A 317 20.28 4.27 -13.38
C CYS A 317 21.54 4.00 -12.53
N ALA A 318 21.37 3.54 -11.29
CA ALA A 318 22.47 3.23 -10.39
C ALA A 318 23.42 2.15 -10.97
N LYS A 319 22.89 1.16 -11.69
CA LYS A 319 23.71 0.15 -12.38
C LYS A 319 24.63 0.79 -13.43
N TYR A 320 24.12 1.68 -14.26
CA TYR A 320 24.93 2.38 -15.26
C TYR A 320 25.92 3.38 -14.62
N ILE A 321 25.50 4.08 -13.57
CA ILE A 321 26.38 4.98 -12.81
C ILE A 321 27.56 4.21 -12.20
N SER A 322 27.32 2.99 -11.71
CA SER A 322 28.38 2.15 -11.12
C SER A 322 29.50 1.77 -12.10
N ILE A 323 29.21 1.75 -13.41
CA ILE A 323 30.19 1.51 -14.48
C ILE A 323 30.70 2.81 -15.12
N GLY A 324 30.43 3.96 -14.50
CA GLY A 324 30.95 5.26 -14.91
C GLY A 324 30.10 6.00 -15.95
N LEU A 325 28.89 5.53 -16.24
CA LEU A 325 27.97 6.16 -17.19
C LEU A 325 26.94 7.01 -16.45
N TYR A 326 26.97 8.34 -16.66
CA TYR A 326 25.95 9.22 -16.08
C TYR A 326 24.58 8.87 -16.65
N SER A 327 23.62 8.62 -15.76
CA SER A 327 22.27 8.18 -16.12
C SER A 327 21.22 8.86 -15.24
N ASN A 328 20.05 9.14 -15.80
CA ASN A 328 18.92 9.70 -15.06
C ASN A 328 17.59 9.09 -15.52
N SER A 329 16.59 9.16 -14.65
CA SER A 329 15.20 8.84 -14.96
C SER A 329 14.41 10.13 -15.18
N THR A 330 13.50 10.11 -16.15
CA THR A 330 12.60 11.23 -16.44
C THR A 330 11.17 10.73 -16.57
N LYS A 331 10.25 11.40 -15.88
CA LYS A 331 8.83 11.08 -15.95
C LYS A 331 8.24 11.53 -17.29
N ILE A 332 7.59 10.61 -18.00
CA ILE A 332 6.95 10.83 -19.29
C ILE A 332 5.48 10.43 -19.23
N LYS A 333 4.64 11.18 -19.94
CA LYS A 333 3.28 10.74 -20.26
C LYS A 333 3.32 10.05 -21.60
N VAL A 334 2.85 8.81 -21.64
CA VAL A 334 2.86 8.06 -22.89
C VAL A 334 1.45 8.02 -23.46
N ASP A 335 1.29 8.66 -24.62
CA ASP A 335 0.08 8.66 -25.44
C ASP A 335 0.24 7.58 -26.51
N PHE A 336 -0.39 6.43 -26.28
CA PHE A 336 -0.20 5.23 -27.09
C PHE A 336 -1.04 5.22 -28.38
N SER A 337 -1.80 6.28 -28.67
CA SER A 337 -2.46 6.44 -29.98
C SER A 337 -1.48 6.58 -31.16
N LYS A 338 -0.17 6.68 -30.88
CA LYS A 338 0.91 6.88 -31.85
C LYS A 338 1.89 5.71 -31.99
N GLU A 339 1.73 4.61 -31.25
CA GLU A 339 2.65 3.46 -31.29
C GLU A 339 2.01 2.19 -31.93
N SER A 340 0.95 2.33 -32.75
CA SER A 340 0.34 1.23 -33.53
C SER A 340 1.05 0.94 -34.86
#